data_AF-A0A1C6TR53-F1
#
_entry.id   AF-A0A1C6TR53-F1
#
_cell.length_a   1.000
_cell.length_b   1.000
_cell.length_c   1.000
_cell.angle_alpha   90.00
_cell.angle_beta   90.00
_cell.angle_gamma   90.00
#
_symmetry.space_group_name_H-M   'P 1'
#
loop_
_entity.id
_entity.type
_entity.pdbx_description
1 polymer ?
#
loop_
_entity_poly.entity_id
_entity_poly.type
_entity_poly.pdbx_seq_one_letter_code
_entity_poly.pdbx_strand_id
1 'polypeptide(L)'
;MPSVCSPIDLTRLDITSPSTAAVPQVALLVNERTLLPALMPLAPAATMPARVADQVGAALAAYSVPDLVIRAEVDQMRQWRIAPTANRSVVGIMNEFGFLADTWRRRVWAWIRRKHPKSNWKELRRRYCGGGWWDQPSPLRGPVR
;
A
#
# COMPACT_ATOMS: atom_id res chain seq x y z
N MET A 1 -13.57 -37.01 3.18
CA MET A 1 -13.50 -35.64 3.74
C MET A 1 -12.79 -35.76 5.08
N PRO A 2 -11.87 -34.87 5.49
CA PRO A 2 -11.76 -33.45 5.13
C PRO A 2 -10.35 -33.05 4.63
N SER A 3 -10.20 -31.91 3.93
CA SER A 3 -8.98 -31.07 3.88
C SER A 3 -9.16 -29.94 2.87
N VAL A 4 -9.70 -28.80 3.29
CA VAL A 4 -9.36 -27.50 2.68
C VAL A 4 -9.48 -26.44 3.77
N CYS A 5 -8.37 -26.15 4.45
CA CYS A 5 -8.24 -25.03 5.35
C CYS A 5 -7.11 -24.15 4.81
N SER A 6 -7.46 -23.00 4.26
CA SER A 6 -6.53 -21.89 4.07
C SER A 6 -7.33 -20.62 4.26
N PRO A 7 -6.93 -19.77 5.20
CA PRO A 7 -6.97 -18.34 4.89
C PRO A 7 -5.88 -17.57 5.63
N ILE A 8 -4.77 -17.31 4.93
CA ILE A 8 -4.10 -16.02 5.01
C ILE A 8 -3.90 -15.59 3.56
N ASP A 9 -4.96 -15.06 2.95
CA ASP A 9 -4.88 -14.48 1.61
C ASP A 9 -4.32 -13.05 1.73
N LEU A 10 -3.00 -12.98 1.92
CA LEU A 10 -2.20 -11.82 1.53
C LEU A 10 -2.40 -11.70 0.02
N THR A 11 -3.38 -10.91 -0.41
CA THR A 11 -3.74 -10.76 -1.83
C THR A 11 -2.51 -10.34 -2.60
N ARG A 12 -1.85 -11.33 -3.18
CA ARG A 12 -0.73 -11.21 -4.10
C ARG A 12 -1.29 -10.53 -5.34
N LEU A 13 -0.99 -9.26 -5.48
CA LEU A 13 -1.05 -8.58 -6.77
C LEU A 13 0.16 -9.02 -7.61
N ASP A 14 0.25 -10.33 -7.87
CA ASP A 14 1.26 -10.93 -8.74
C ASP A 14 0.87 -10.64 -10.20
N ILE A 15 1.78 -9.99 -10.94
CA ILE A 15 1.73 -9.99 -12.40
C ILE A 15 3.03 -10.56 -12.92
N THR A 16 2.93 -11.61 -13.71
CA THR A 16 3.98 -12.13 -14.58
C THR A 16 4.19 -11.20 -15.78
N SER A 17 5.39 -10.63 -15.94
CA SER A 17 5.89 -10.06 -17.21
C SER A 17 7.42 -10.24 -17.25
N PRO A 18 8.02 -10.56 -18.41
CA PRO A 18 9.39 -11.04 -18.47
C PRO A 18 10.40 -9.89 -18.33
N SER A 19 11.59 -10.21 -17.79
CA SER A 19 12.77 -9.36 -17.60
C SER A 19 12.88 -8.59 -16.28
N THR A 20 13.35 -9.31 -15.25
CA THR A 20 14.37 -8.91 -14.24
C THR A 20 14.41 -7.45 -13.76
N ALA A 21 13.27 -6.90 -13.33
CA ALA A 21 13.21 -5.78 -12.40
C ALA A 21 11.93 -5.94 -11.57
N ALA A 22 12.07 -6.25 -10.27
CA ALA A 22 10.94 -6.54 -9.40
C ALA A 22 9.90 -5.40 -9.42
N VAL A 23 8.68 -5.70 -9.87
CA VAL A 23 7.52 -4.83 -9.69
C VAL A 23 7.34 -4.63 -8.18
N PRO A 24 7.17 -3.39 -7.69
CA PRO A 24 7.00 -3.18 -6.26
C PRO A 24 5.71 -3.86 -5.80
N GLN A 25 5.84 -4.85 -4.94
CA GLN A 25 4.71 -5.45 -4.23
C GLN A 25 4.17 -4.45 -3.21
N VAL A 26 2.85 -4.43 -3.05
CA VAL A 26 2.12 -3.48 -2.21
C VAL A 26 1.31 -4.23 -1.17
N ALA A 27 1.35 -3.79 0.08
CA ALA A 27 0.45 -4.24 1.13
C ALA A 27 -0.71 -3.25 1.26
N LEU A 28 -1.94 -3.79 1.32
CA LEU A 28 -3.15 -3.07 1.73
C LEU A 28 -3.42 -3.42 3.19
N LEU A 29 -3.40 -2.40 4.03
CA LEU A 29 -3.72 -2.48 5.45
C LEU A 29 -5.02 -1.73 5.69
N VAL A 30 -5.84 -2.23 6.62
CA VAL A 30 -7.10 -1.60 6.99
C VAL A 30 -7.16 -1.52 8.51
N ASN A 31 -7.44 -0.33 9.03
CA ASN A 31 -7.75 -0.19 10.44
C ASN A 31 -9.15 -0.77 10.71
N GLU A 32 -9.26 -1.73 11.63
CA GLU A 32 -10.53 -2.41 11.90
C GLU A 32 -11.62 -1.49 12.49
N ARG A 33 -11.24 -0.47 13.27
CA ARG A 33 -12.20 0.44 13.92
C ARG A 33 -12.72 1.50 12.97
N THR A 34 -11.84 2.06 12.14
CA THR A 34 -12.18 3.19 11.26
C THR A 34 -12.40 2.78 9.81
N LEU A 35 -12.07 1.53 9.45
CA LEU A 35 -12.05 0.99 8.09
C LEU A 35 -11.17 1.79 7.12
N LEU A 36 -10.23 2.56 7.67
CA LEU A 36 -9.32 3.40 6.91
C LEU A 36 -8.23 2.54 6.22
N PRO A 37 -8.06 2.63 4.89
CA PRO A 37 -7.02 1.91 4.18
C PRO A 37 -5.66 2.64 4.24
N ALA A 38 -4.58 1.87 4.28
CA ALA A 38 -3.21 2.35 4.11
C ALA A 38 -2.45 1.43 3.15
N LEU A 39 -1.72 2.02 2.19
CA LEU A 39 -0.92 1.29 1.19
C LEU A 39 0.57 1.53 1.41
N MET A 40 1.37 0.46 1.50
CA MET A 40 2.83 0.54 1.66
C MET A 40 3.58 -0.48 0.81
N PRO A 41 4.88 -0.27 0.53
CA PRO A 41 5.71 -1.29 -0.08
C PRO A 41 5.76 -2.54 0.82
N LEU A 42 5.46 -3.70 0.24
CA LEU A 42 5.57 -4.97 0.94
C LEU A 42 7.03 -5.34 1.19
N ALA A 43 7.92 -5.07 0.24
CA ALA A 43 9.33 -5.44 0.35
C ALA A 43 10.16 -4.42 1.17
N PRO A 44 11.05 -4.87 2.08
CA PRO A 44 11.22 -6.26 2.52
C PRO A 44 10.08 -6.71 3.45
N ALA A 45 9.52 -7.89 3.20
CA ALA A 45 8.34 -8.39 3.91
C ALA A 45 8.62 -8.72 5.38
N ALA A 46 9.82 -9.21 5.70
CA ALA A 46 10.22 -9.56 7.06
C ALA A 46 10.21 -8.35 8.02
N THR A 47 10.48 -7.16 7.50
CA THR A 47 10.52 -5.91 8.27
C THR A 47 9.29 -5.03 8.04
N MET A 48 8.34 -5.49 7.22
CA MET A 48 7.12 -4.75 6.91
C MET A 48 6.28 -4.45 8.17
N PRO A 49 6.03 -5.40 9.09
CA PRO A 49 5.24 -5.12 10.29
C PRO A 49 5.81 -3.98 11.14
N ALA A 50 7.14 -3.87 11.21
CA ALA A 50 7.82 -2.81 11.96
C ALA A 50 7.61 -1.41 11.36
N ARG A 51 7.25 -1.30 10.07
CA ARG A 51 7.01 -0.02 9.38
C ARG A 51 5.53 0.32 9.25
N VAL A 52 4.62 -0.54 9.74
CA VAL A 52 3.17 -0.34 9.63
C VAL A 52 2.73 0.90 10.40
N ALA A 53 3.25 1.11 11.61
CA ALA A 53 2.89 2.26 12.44
C ALA A 53 3.26 3.58 11.74
N ASP A 54 4.46 3.68 11.19
CA ASP A 54 4.90 4.85 10.42
C ASP A 54 4.01 5.10 9.20
N GLN A 55 3.61 4.04 8.50
CA GLN A 55 2.70 4.15 7.36
C GLN A 55 1.32 4.66 7.78
N VAL A 56 0.78 4.14 8.88
CA VAL A 56 -0.51 4.62 9.41
C VAL A 56 -0.40 6.08 9.83
N GLY A 57 0.70 6.47 10.47
CA GLY A 57 0.95 7.87 10.80
C GLY A 57 0.97 8.78 9.56
N ALA A 58 1.63 8.36 8.49
CA ALA A 58 1.63 9.08 7.21
C ALA A 58 0.23 9.17 6.58
N ALA A 59 -0.56 8.09 6.64
CA ALA A 59 -1.93 8.09 6.14
C ALA A 59 -2.81 9.05 6.95
N LEU A 60 -2.74 9.03 8.29
CA LEU A 60 -3.49 9.93 9.16
C LEU A 60 -3.09 11.39 8.95
N ALA A 61 -1.81 11.67 8.75
CA ALA A 61 -1.33 13.02 8.41
C ALA A 61 -1.94 13.50 7.08
N ALA A 62 -2.07 12.62 6.08
CA ALA A 62 -2.72 12.95 4.80
C ALA A 62 -4.22 13.27 4.98
N TYR A 63 -4.89 12.67 5.97
CA TYR A 63 -6.26 13.01 6.37
C TYR A 63 -6.34 14.24 7.30
N SER A 64 -5.25 15.00 7.47
CA SER A 64 -5.18 16.18 8.34
C SER A 64 -5.51 15.90 9.81
N VAL A 65 -5.21 14.69 10.30
CA VAL A 65 -5.36 14.33 11.71
C VAL A 65 -4.31 15.08 12.55
N PRO A 66 -4.68 15.64 13.72
CA PRO A 66 -3.71 16.34 14.57
C PRO A 66 -2.53 15.47 15.01
N ASP A 67 -1.31 16.04 15.01
CA ASP A 67 -0.07 15.31 15.35
C ASP A 67 -0.11 14.59 16.70
N LEU A 68 -0.79 15.16 17.69
CA LEU A 68 -0.93 14.54 19.01
C LEU A 68 -1.69 13.22 18.94
N VAL A 69 -2.74 13.16 18.12
CA VAL A 69 -3.54 11.96 17.89
C VAL A 69 -2.73 10.92 17.11
N ILE A 70 -1.98 11.38 16.10
CA ILE A 70 -1.08 10.51 15.33
C ILE A 70 -0.03 9.85 16.23
N ARG A 71 0.64 10.62 17.10
CA ARG A 71 1.66 10.08 18.02
C ARG A 71 1.07 9.05 18.97
N ALA A 72 -0.09 9.35 19.55
CA ALA A 72 -0.79 8.44 20.45
C ALA A 72 -1.17 7.12 19.74
N GLU A 73 -1.62 7.19 18.48
CA GLU A 73 -1.94 6.00 17.68
C GLU A 73 -0.67 5.20 17.33
N VAL A 74 0.38 5.85 16.85
CA VAL A 74 1.65 5.21 16.48
C VAL A 74 2.30 4.51 17.68
N ASP A 75 2.29 5.13 18.86
CA ASP A 75 2.85 4.51 20.07
C ASP A 75 2.05 3.28 20.54
N GLN A 76 0.73 3.26 20.35
CA GLN A 76 -0.11 2.09 20.63
C GLN A 76 0.17 0.92 19.68
N MET A 77 0.63 1.20 18.46
CA MET A 77 0.92 0.19 17.43
C MET A 77 2.28 -0.52 17.59
N ARG A 78 3.03 -0.26 18.67
CA ARG A 78 4.34 -0.89 18.94
C ARG A 78 4.28 -2.41 19.11
N GLN A 79 3.13 -2.95 19.52
CA GLN A 79 2.89 -4.39 19.58
C GLN A 79 2.00 -4.82 18.43
N TRP A 80 2.46 -5.74 17.61
CA TRP A 80 1.70 -6.27 16.47
C TRP A 80 1.59 -7.79 16.53
N ARG A 81 0.47 -8.30 16.04
CA ARG A 81 0.22 -9.74 15.83
C ARG A 81 -0.42 -9.92 14.47
N ILE A 82 0.00 -10.94 13.74
CA ILE A 82 -0.58 -11.32 12.45
C ILE A 82 -1.44 -12.55 12.69
N ALA A 83 -2.72 -12.45 12.40
CA ALA A 83 -3.67 -13.54 12.49
C ALA A 83 -4.75 -13.37 11.41
N PRO A 84 -5.43 -14.45 11.00
CA PRO A 84 -6.63 -14.34 10.17
C PRO A 84 -7.70 -13.49 10.86
N THR A 85 -8.43 -12.69 10.09
CA THR A 85 -9.57 -11.90 10.60
C THR A 85 -10.89 -12.63 10.34
N ALA A 86 -11.76 -12.68 11.35
CA ALA A 86 -13.14 -13.12 11.20
C ALA A 86 -14.11 -11.94 10.93
N ASN A 87 -13.60 -10.70 10.93
CA ASN A 87 -14.41 -9.51 10.74
C ASN A 87 -14.75 -9.33 9.26
N ARG A 88 -15.98 -9.69 8.90
CA ARG A 88 -16.51 -9.55 7.52
C ARG A 88 -16.55 -8.11 7.01
N SER A 89 -16.66 -7.11 7.87
CA SER A 89 -16.62 -5.69 7.47
C SER A 89 -15.21 -5.31 7.00
N VAL A 90 -14.19 -5.80 7.69
CA VAL A 90 -12.78 -5.63 7.28
C VAL A 90 -12.54 -6.33 5.94
N VAL A 91 -13.00 -7.57 5.78
CA VAL A 91 -12.87 -8.30 4.51
C VAL A 91 -13.58 -7.56 3.37
N GLY A 92 -14.80 -7.07 3.61
CA GLY A 92 -15.56 -6.32 2.62
C GLY A 92 -14.84 -5.05 2.14
N ILE A 93 -14.30 -4.25 3.07
CA ILE A 93 -13.61 -3.02 2.71
C ILE A 93 -12.22 -3.28 2.10
N MET A 94 -11.54 -4.36 2.51
CA MET A 94 -10.30 -4.82 1.86
C MET A 94 -10.53 -5.16 0.38
N ASN A 95 -11.64 -5.84 0.07
CA ASN A 95 -11.99 -6.17 -1.32
C ASN A 95 -12.27 -4.90 -2.14
N GLU A 96 -13.04 -3.96 -1.59
CA GLU A 96 -13.37 -2.70 -2.28
C GLU A 96 -12.11 -1.87 -2.56
N PHE A 97 -11.28 -1.62 -1.55
CA PHE A 97 -10.04 -0.85 -1.76
C PHE A 97 -9.03 -1.60 -2.63
N GLY A 98 -8.98 -2.94 -2.56
CA GLY A 98 -8.18 -3.76 -3.47
C GLY A 98 -8.59 -3.55 -4.93
N PHE A 99 -9.90 -3.57 -5.20
CA PHE A 99 -10.45 -3.31 -6.53
C PHE A 99 -10.16 -1.88 -7.03
N LEU A 100 -10.35 -0.87 -6.17
CA LEU A 100 -10.06 0.53 -6.49
C LEU A 100 -8.57 0.75 -6.76
N ALA A 101 -7.69 0.20 -5.93
CA ALA A 101 -6.24 0.29 -6.09
C ALA A 101 -5.78 -0.35 -7.40
N ASP A 102 -6.30 -1.53 -7.75
CA ASP A 102 -5.96 -2.19 -9.01
C ASP A 102 -6.47 -1.41 -10.24
N THR A 103 -7.69 -0.88 -10.17
CA THR A 103 -8.25 -0.07 -11.26
C THR A 103 -7.48 1.23 -11.46
N TRP A 104 -7.14 1.93 -10.38
CA TRP A 104 -6.28 3.11 -10.42
C TRP A 104 -4.90 2.77 -11.01
N ARG A 105 -4.28 1.69 -10.52
CA ARG A 105 -2.98 1.20 -11.00
C ARG A 105 -3.00 0.92 -12.51
N ARG A 106 -4.02 0.22 -13.02
CA ARG A 106 -4.16 -0.07 -14.46
C ARG A 106 -4.25 1.22 -15.28
N ARG A 107 -5.02 2.20 -14.83
CA ARG A 107 -5.14 3.52 -15.50
C ARG A 107 -3.81 4.27 -15.51
N VAL A 108 -3.13 4.34 -14.36
CA VAL A 108 -1.81 4.96 -14.24
C VAL A 108 -0.81 4.28 -15.16
N TRP A 109 -0.75 2.96 -15.19
CA TRP A 109 0.17 2.22 -16.06
C TRP A 109 -0.14 2.39 -17.55
N ALA A 110 -1.41 2.44 -17.93
CA ALA A 110 -1.78 2.76 -19.31
C ALA A 110 -1.31 4.17 -19.70
N TRP A 111 -1.45 5.14 -18.79
CA TRP A 111 -0.94 6.50 -18.99
C TRP A 111 0.60 6.55 -19.05
N ILE A 112 1.30 5.89 -18.13
CA ILE A 112 2.77 5.82 -18.10
C ILE A 112 3.29 5.22 -19.40
N ARG A 113 2.74 4.06 -19.83
CA ARG A 113 3.17 3.39 -21.07
C ARG A 113 2.97 4.26 -22.30
N ARG A 114 1.87 5.02 -22.36
CA ARG A 114 1.61 5.96 -23.46
C ARG A 114 2.55 7.16 -23.44
N LYS A 115 2.83 7.71 -22.25
CA LYS A 115 3.64 8.92 -22.09
C LYS A 115 5.15 8.67 -22.19
N HIS A 116 5.60 7.47 -21.82
CA HIS A 116 7.01 7.09 -21.79
C HIS A 116 7.25 5.75 -22.52
N PRO A 117 7.04 5.70 -23.84
CA PRO A 117 7.10 4.45 -24.60
C PRO A 117 8.49 3.80 -24.64
N LYS A 118 9.56 4.56 -24.33
CA LYS A 118 10.96 4.11 -24.39
C LYS A 118 11.69 4.15 -23.04
N SER A 119 11.03 4.60 -21.96
CA SER A 119 11.68 4.70 -20.64
C SER A 119 11.58 3.39 -19.88
N ASN A 120 12.65 3.05 -19.17
CA ASN A 120 12.65 1.88 -18.29
C ASN A 120 12.14 2.23 -16.88
N TRP A 121 11.84 1.20 -16.08
CA TRP A 121 11.31 1.37 -14.73
C TRP A 121 12.26 2.15 -13.79
N LYS A 122 13.59 1.97 -13.89
CA LYS A 122 14.55 2.71 -13.06
C LYS A 122 14.47 4.21 -13.33
N GLU A 123 14.33 4.58 -14.59
CA GLU A 123 14.19 5.97 -15.02
C GLU A 123 12.87 6.58 -14.56
N LEU A 124 11.76 5.84 -14.71
CA LEU A 124 10.44 6.25 -14.23
C LEU A 124 10.39 6.40 -12.72
N ARG A 125 10.95 5.44 -11.97
CA ARG A 125 11.05 5.48 -10.51
C ARG A 125 11.85 6.69 -10.04
N ARG A 126 12.97 6.99 -10.70
CA ARG A 126 13.77 8.19 -10.40
C ARG A 126 12.97 9.47 -10.66
N ARG A 127 12.23 9.53 -11.77
CA ARG A 127 11.46 10.72 -12.18
C ARG A 127 10.24 11.01 -11.32
N TYR A 128 9.48 9.98 -10.95
CA TYR A 128 8.19 10.15 -10.27
C TYR A 128 8.26 9.92 -8.76
N CYS A 129 9.13 9.02 -8.30
CA CYS A 129 9.20 8.66 -6.88
C CYS A 129 10.44 9.23 -6.17
N GLY A 130 11.35 9.93 -6.88
CA GLY A 130 12.56 10.49 -6.26
C GLY A 130 13.49 9.44 -5.61
N GLY A 131 13.33 8.15 -5.96
CA GLY A 131 14.00 7.02 -5.30
C GLY A 131 13.17 6.33 -4.22
N GLY A 132 12.10 6.96 -3.72
CA GLY A 132 11.20 6.46 -2.68
C GLY A 132 9.94 5.73 -3.16
N TRP A 133 8.97 5.60 -2.26
CA TRP A 133 7.62 5.06 -2.49
C TRP A 133 6.69 6.13 -3.12
N TRP A 134 5.60 5.71 -3.76
CA TRP A 134 4.76 6.54 -4.65
C TRP A 134 3.94 7.65 -3.96
N ASP A 135 4.12 7.86 -2.65
CA ASP A 135 3.43 8.90 -1.87
C ASP A 135 4.38 9.67 -0.94
N GLN A 136 5.70 9.59 -1.19
CA GLN A 136 6.59 10.60 -0.63
C GLN A 136 6.28 11.94 -1.32
N PRO A 137 6.28 13.06 -0.60
CA PRO A 137 5.99 14.37 -1.17
C PRO A 137 6.97 14.66 -2.30
N SER A 138 6.52 14.38 -3.52
CA SER A 138 7.22 14.74 -4.74
C SER A 138 7.06 16.25 -4.90
N PRO A 139 8.15 17.00 -5.16
CA PRO A 139 8.06 18.44 -5.43
C PRO A 139 7.20 18.78 -6.67
N LEU A 140 6.73 17.76 -7.43
CA LEU A 140 5.84 17.90 -8.57
C LEU A 140 4.34 17.81 -8.22
N ARG A 141 3.98 17.38 -6.99
CA ARG A 141 2.63 17.59 -6.47
C ARG A 141 2.58 18.99 -5.88
N GLY A 142 2.13 19.95 -6.68
CA GLY A 142 1.63 21.22 -6.14
C GLY A 142 0.54 20.95 -5.09
N PRO A 143 0.26 21.91 -4.19
CA PRO A 143 -0.70 21.72 -3.10
C PRO A 143 -2.05 21.26 -3.67
N VAL A 144 -2.56 20.16 -3.11
CA VAL A 144 -3.92 19.71 -3.34
C VAL A 144 -4.83 20.77 -2.70
N ARG A 145 -5.51 21.55 -3.53
CA ARG A 145 -6.55 22.48 -3.08
C ARG A 145 -7.82 21.73 -2.70
#